data_AF-G8BVU4-F1
#
_entry.id   AF-G8BVU4-F1
#
_cell.length_a   1.000
_cell.length_b   1.000
_cell.length_c   1.000
_cell.angle_alpha   90.00
_cell.angle_beta   90.00
_cell.angle_gamma   90.00
#
_symmetry.space_group_name_H-M   'P 1'
#
loop_
_entity.id
_entity.type
_entity.pdbx_description
1 polymer ?
#
loop_
_entity_poly.entity_id
_entity_poly.type
_entity_poly.pdbx_seq_one_letter_code
_entity_poly.pdbx_strand_id
1 'polypeptide(L)'
;MAPKAVTKNTETSSKSYKDLITEALISLNDTKKGSSRSALKKYIEQNYASIYSSSSFDHHFNNAIKKGVETKDFAQPKGPSGSVKLVKKTDTAAKKIIKKKAAPAKKATPVKKAVSTKKVAPKPKAKVTTAKKAASPKSTDALTYKDMISNGIKNLNNGKGASRSALKTFIKDTYFQKKTTIKQLH
;
A
#
# COMPACT_ATOMS: atom_id res chain seq x y z
N MET A 1 -13.89 53.70 6.57
CA MET A 1 -13.43 52.79 7.65
C MET A 1 -13.77 51.36 7.26
N ALA A 2 -12.76 50.53 7.07
CA ALA A 2 -12.86 49.17 6.53
C ALA A 2 -13.42 48.15 7.56
N PRO A 3 -14.17 47.12 7.13
CA PRO A 3 -14.58 46.03 8.03
C PRO A 3 -13.38 45.13 8.34
N LYS A 4 -13.02 45.03 9.62
CA LYS A 4 -11.98 44.13 10.12
C LYS A 4 -12.37 42.67 9.89
N ALA A 5 -11.51 41.97 9.17
CA ALA A 5 -11.56 40.54 8.93
C ALA A 5 -11.57 39.75 10.25
N VAL A 6 -12.45 38.75 10.31
CA VAL A 6 -12.52 37.77 11.40
C VAL A 6 -11.41 36.75 11.19
N THR A 7 -10.25 37.00 11.76
CA THR A 7 -9.16 36.03 11.88
C THR A 7 -9.56 34.98 12.91
N LYS A 8 -10.01 33.81 12.42
CA LYS A 8 -10.27 32.65 13.28
C LYS A 8 -8.92 32.05 13.69
N ASN A 9 -8.30 32.64 14.71
CA ASN A 9 -7.13 32.10 15.38
C ASN A 9 -7.56 30.88 16.20
N THR A 10 -7.60 29.70 15.58
CA THR A 10 -7.76 28.45 16.34
C THR A 10 -6.40 28.10 16.93
N GLU A 11 -6.31 28.33 18.23
CA GLU A 11 -5.22 27.99 19.13
C GLU A 11 -4.55 26.67 18.74
N THR A 12 -3.24 26.78 18.56
CA THR A 12 -2.27 25.75 18.19
C THR A 12 -2.01 24.75 19.31
N SER A 13 -3.07 24.29 19.98
CA SER A 13 -3.02 23.02 20.69
C SER A 13 -2.94 21.94 19.61
N SER A 14 -1.85 21.17 19.61
CA SER A 14 -1.49 20.18 18.58
C SER A 14 -2.67 19.30 18.16
N LYS A 15 -3.38 19.67 17.08
CA LYS A 15 -4.50 18.89 16.55
C LYS A 15 -3.99 17.52 16.13
N SER A 16 -4.71 16.46 16.49
CA SER A 16 -4.34 15.11 16.08
C SER A 16 -4.45 14.95 14.57
N TYR A 17 -3.59 14.13 13.97
CA TYR A 17 -3.65 13.80 12.54
C TYR A 17 -5.04 13.25 12.13
N LYS A 18 -5.73 12.56 13.04
CA LYS A 18 -7.10 12.07 12.82
C LYS A 18 -8.09 13.23 12.63
N ASP A 19 -7.96 14.27 13.44
CA ASP A 19 -8.84 15.44 13.41
C ASP A 19 -8.60 16.25 12.13
N LEU A 20 -7.33 16.43 11.75
CA LEU A 20 -6.96 17.08 10.49
C LEU A 20 -7.54 16.36 9.27
N ILE A 21 -7.49 15.03 9.25
CA ILE A 21 -8.09 14.22 8.18
C ILE A 21 -9.61 14.38 8.17
N THR A 22 -10.24 14.42 9.34
CA THR A 22 -11.69 14.58 9.48
C THR A 22 -12.14 15.96 9.01
N GLU A 23 -11.45 17.01 9.42
CA GLU A 23 -11.68 18.39 8.99
C GLU A 23 -11.49 18.53 7.48
N ALA A 24 -10.41 17.97 6.93
CA ALA A 24 -10.16 17.94 5.50
C ALA A 24 -11.27 17.22 4.72
N LEU A 25 -11.77 16.09 5.23
CA LEU A 25 -12.89 15.36 4.61
C LEU A 25 -14.20 16.15 4.65
N ILE A 26 -14.44 16.92 5.71
CA ILE A 26 -15.61 17.79 5.85
C ILE A 26 -15.49 18.97 4.88
N SER A 27 -14.32 19.64 4.83
CA SER A 27 -14.13 20.81 3.97
C SER A 27 -14.15 20.49 2.48
N LEU A 28 -13.60 19.34 2.06
CA LEU A 28 -13.64 18.94 0.64
C LEU A 28 -15.02 18.47 0.17
N ASN A 29 -15.98 18.27 1.08
CA ASN A 29 -17.37 17.88 0.80
C ASN A 29 -17.55 16.66 -0.12
N ASP A 30 -16.51 15.87 -0.39
CA ASP A 30 -16.58 14.65 -1.20
C ASP A 30 -17.05 13.46 -0.34
N THR A 31 -18.13 13.65 0.41
CA THR A 31 -18.67 12.66 1.35
C THR A 31 -19.22 11.42 0.62
N LYS A 32 -19.70 11.59 -0.62
CA LYS A 32 -20.24 10.51 -1.44
C LYS A 32 -19.19 9.56 -2.01
N LYS A 33 -17.96 10.00 -2.32
CA LYS A 33 -16.90 9.12 -2.86
C LYS A 33 -15.67 9.00 -1.94
N GLY A 34 -15.53 9.93 -1.01
CA GLY A 34 -14.36 10.10 -0.16
C GLY A 34 -13.24 10.79 -0.91
N SER A 35 -12.45 11.59 -0.20
CA SER A 35 -11.29 12.25 -0.79
C SER A 35 -10.10 11.30 -0.90
N SER A 36 -9.28 11.49 -1.93
CA SER A 36 -8.01 10.77 -2.05
C SER A 36 -7.02 11.24 -0.98
N ARG A 37 -6.04 10.40 -0.64
CA ARG A 37 -4.94 10.79 0.26
C ARG A 37 -4.21 12.03 -0.25
N SER A 38 -3.98 12.14 -1.55
CA SER A 38 -3.33 13.32 -2.14
C SER A 38 -4.13 14.60 -1.96
N ALA A 39 -5.46 14.55 -2.06
CA ALA A 39 -6.32 15.71 -1.84
C ALA A 39 -6.33 16.14 -0.36
N LEU A 40 -6.37 15.16 0.55
CA LEU A 40 -6.28 15.43 1.99
C LEU A 40 -4.93 16.03 2.39
N LYS A 41 -3.82 15.52 1.83
CA LYS A 41 -2.49 16.10 2.03
C LYS A 41 -2.42 17.56 1.56
N LYS A 42 -2.94 17.87 0.37
CA LYS A 42 -3.01 19.24 -0.15
C LYS A 42 -3.82 20.16 0.76
N TYR A 43 -4.96 19.70 1.26
CA TYR A 43 -5.74 20.50 2.21
C TYR A 43 -4.95 20.80 3.48
N ILE A 44 -4.24 19.81 4.04
CA ILE A 44 -3.45 19.97 5.26
C ILE A 44 -2.23 20.87 4.99
N GLU A 45 -1.60 20.78 3.81
CA GLU A 45 -0.53 21.68 3.40
C GLU A 45 -0.97 23.14 3.36
N GLN A 46 -2.16 23.43 2.80
CA GLN A 46 -2.67 24.80 2.66
C GLN A 46 -3.19 25.39 3.99
N ASN A 47 -3.80 24.59 4.85
CA ASN A 47 -4.42 25.06 6.09
C ASN A 47 -3.51 24.88 7.33
N TYR A 48 -2.58 23.93 7.28
CA TYR A 48 -1.74 23.51 8.42
C TYR A 48 -0.28 23.29 7.99
N ALA A 49 0.32 24.30 7.35
CA ALA A 49 1.69 24.24 6.81
C ALA A 49 2.74 23.82 7.85
N SER A 50 2.60 24.23 9.11
CA SER A 50 3.51 23.85 10.20
C SER A 50 3.52 22.33 10.45
N ILE A 51 2.36 21.67 10.34
CA ILE A 51 2.24 20.22 10.53
C ILE A 51 2.72 19.47 9.29
N TYR A 52 2.44 20.01 8.10
CA TYR A 52 2.86 19.41 6.83
C TYR A 52 4.38 19.43 6.63
N SER A 53 5.07 20.47 7.11
CA SER A 53 6.54 20.62 6.99
C SER A 53 7.34 19.56 7.78
N SER A 54 6.67 18.81 8.67
CA SER A 54 7.32 17.72 9.39
C SER A 54 7.73 16.59 8.44
N SER A 55 9.01 16.17 8.50
CA SER A 55 9.52 15.03 7.73
C SER A 55 8.77 13.72 8.02
N SER A 56 8.18 13.59 9.22
CA SER A 56 7.40 12.41 9.62
C SER A 56 5.90 12.54 9.31
N PHE A 57 5.46 13.63 8.69
CA PHE A 57 4.06 13.92 8.39
C PHE A 57 3.38 12.74 7.68
N ASP A 58 3.98 12.24 6.59
CA ASP A 58 3.36 11.17 5.80
C ASP A 58 3.24 9.86 6.60
N HIS A 59 4.21 9.57 7.47
CA HIS A 59 4.15 8.40 8.33
C HIS A 59 2.99 8.49 9.32
N HIS A 60 2.88 9.62 10.02
CA HIS A 60 1.80 9.85 10.98
C HIS A 60 0.43 9.93 10.30
N PHE A 61 0.34 10.57 9.13
CA PHE A 61 -0.85 10.65 8.31
C PHE A 61 -1.33 9.26 7.88
N ASN A 62 -0.44 8.41 7.37
CA ASN A 62 -0.80 7.05 6.96
C ASN A 62 -1.22 6.18 8.15
N ASN A 63 -0.55 6.32 9.30
CA ASN A 63 -0.92 5.61 10.51
C ASN A 63 -2.28 6.06 11.06
N ALA A 64 -2.58 7.36 11.04
CA ALA A 64 -3.86 7.90 11.45
C ALA A 64 -5.02 7.35 10.59
N ILE A 65 -4.83 7.23 9.28
CA ILE A 65 -5.83 6.60 8.40
C ILE A 65 -6.00 5.12 8.74
N LYS A 66 -4.90 4.37 8.92
CA LYS A 66 -4.98 2.94 9.29
C LYS A 66 -5.76 2.76 10.59
N LYS A 67 -5.42 3.55 11.61
CA LYS A 67 -6.09 3.52 12.91
C LYS A 67 -7.55 3.92 12.81
N GLY A 68 -7.87 4.97 12.04
CA GLY A 68 -9.25 5.37 11.82
C GLY A 68 -10.10 4.35 11.05
N VAL A 69 -9.49 3.52 10.19
CA VAL A 69 -10.19 2.39 9.57
C VAL A 69 -10.39 1.24 10.55
N GLU A 70 -9.41 0.94 11.39
CA GLU A 70 -9.55 -0.06 12.46
C GLU A 70 -10.66 0.32 13.46
N THR A 71 -10.77 1.60 13.82
CA THR A 71 -11.82 2.12 14.70
C THR A 71 -13.16 2.33 14.00
N LYS A 72 -13.23 2.08 12.69
CA LYS A 72 -14.40 2.32 11.82
C LYS A 72 -14.87 3.78 11.78
N ASP A 73 -14.01 4.74 12.10
CA ASP A 73 -14.28 6.17 11.88
C ASP A 73 -14.09 6.55 10.41
N PHE A 74 -13.18 5.85 9.73
CA PHE A 74 -12.92 5.98 8.30
C PHE A 74 -13.20 4.66 7.57
N ALA A 75 -13.60 4.74 6.30
CA ALA A 75 -13.71 3.60 5.40
C ALA A 75 -12.90 3.81 4.14
N GLN A 76 -12.28 2.76 3.65
CA GLN A 76 -11.50 2.76 2.42
C GLN A 76 -12.15 1.84 1.38
N PRO A 77 -13.09 2.36 0.55
CA PRO A 77 -13.82 1.53 -0.43
C PRO A 77 -12.91 0.91 -1.50
N LYS A 78 -11.76 1.53 -1.77
CA LYS A 78 -10.77 1.08 -2.77
C LYS A 78 -9.53 0.44 -2.14
N GLY A 79 -9.60 0.03 -0.87
CA GLY A 79 -8.49 -0.58 -0.14
C GLY A 79 -7.45 0.43 0.40
N PRO A 80 -6.32 -0.05 0.96
CA PRO A 80 -5.39 0.72 1.79
C PRO A 80 -4.68 1.88 1.09
N SER A 81 -4.63 1.89 -0.24
CA SER A 81 -4.08 3.00 -1.06
C SER A 81 -5.17 3.90 -1.63
N GLY A 82 -6.44 3.60 -1.33
CA GLY A 82 -7.60 4.20 -1.93
C GLY A 82 -8.09 5.47 -1.26
N SER A 83 -9.23 5.94 -1.76
CA SER A 83 -10.03 7.02 -1.19
C SER A 83 -10.37 6.74 0.27
N VAL A 84 -10.37 7.77 1.12
CA VAL A 84 -10.81 7.70 2.52
C VAL A 84 -12.17 8.38 2.63
N LYS A 85 -13.14 7.70 3.22
CA LYS A 85 -14.48 8.22 3.53
C LYS A 85 -14.67 8.34 5.02
N LEU A 86 -15.35 9.39 5.47
CA LEU A 86 -15.82 9.50 6.85
C LEU A 86 -17.04 8.60 7.03
N VAL A 87 -17.00 7.70 8.02
CA VAL A 87 -18.13 6.84 8.38
C VAL A 87 -18.83 7.48 9.57
N LYS A 88 -19.95 8.17 9.32
CA LYS A 88 -20.90 8.46 10.40
C LYS A 88 -21.53 7.13 10.80
N LYS A 89 -21.51 6.80 12.10
CA LYS A 89 -21.99 5.53 12.70
C LYS A 89 -23.48 5.23 12.50
N THR A 90 -24.18 5.89 11.58
CA THR A 90 -25.61 5.71 11.35
C THR A 90 -25.97 4.96 10.08
N ASP A 91 -25.05 4.60 9.18
CA ASP A 91 -25.48 3.83 7.99
C ASP A 91 -24.42 2.88 7.42
N THR A 92 -24.89 1.65 7.19
CA THR A 92 -24.33 0.55 6.37
C THR A 92 -23.40 -0.46 7.03
N ALA A 93 -23.86 -1.01 8.16
CA ALA A 93 -23.91 -2.46 8.27
C ALA A 93 -25.07 -3.00 7.41
N ALA A 94 -24.93 -3.17 6.08
CA ALA A 94 -25.76 -4.09 5.26
C ALA A 94 -25.48 -3.99 3.74
N LYS A 95 -24.66 -4.93 3.22
CA LYS A 95 -24.89 -5.75 2.01
C LYS A 95 -23.61 -6.57 1.79
N LYS A 96 -23.48 -7.73 2.43
CA LYS A 96 -24.11 -9.01 2.06
C LYS A 96 -24.06 -9.25 0.54
N ILE A 97 -23.11 -10.11 0.14
CA ILE A 97 -23.25 -11.21 -0.81
C ILE A 97 -24.01 -10.88 -2.12
N ILE A 98 -23.27 -10.81 -3.23
CA ILE A 98 -23.74 -11.26 -4.54
C ILE A 98 -22.62 -12.11 -5.15
N LYS A 99 -22.63 -13.43 -4.92
CA LYS A 99 -23.30 -14.44 -5.76
C LYS A 99 -22.88 -14.39 -7.23
N LYS A 100 -22.07 -15.38 -7.59
CA LYS A 100 -22.28 -16.26 -8.76
C LYS A 100 -23.77 -16.32 -9.14
N LYS A 101 -24.11 -15.82 -10.32
CA LYS A 101 -25.38 -16.02 -11.04
C LYS A 101 -25.02 -15.86 -12.52
N ALA A 102 -24.78 -16.92 -13.29
CA ALA A 102 -25.75 -17.92 -13.73
C ALA A 102 -27.04 -17.26 -14.26
N ALA A 103 -27.07 -17.14 -15.59
CA ALA A 103 -28.22 -17.18 -16.51
C ALA A 103 -29.49 -16.38 -16.16
N PRO A 104 -29.93 -15.45 -17.03
CA PRO A 104 -31.33 -15.23 -17.26
C PRO A 104 -31.83 -16.21 -18.35
N ALA A 105 -32.85 -16.99 -18.01
CA ALA A 105 -33.61 -17.81 -18.93
C ALA A 105 -35.08 -17.33 -18.98
N LYS A 106 -35.70 -17.56 -20.15
CA LYS A 106 -37.09 -17.31 -20.60
C LYS A 106 -37.24 -15.95 -21.33
N LYS A 107 -37.81 -15.85 -22.54
CA LYS A 107 -38.72 -16.75 -23.28
C LYS A 107 -38.81 -16.25 -24.74
N ALA A 108 -38.72 -17.14 -25.74
CA ALA A 108 -39.51 -17.20 -26.99
C ALA A 108 -38.84 -18.13 -28.04
N THR A 109 -39.60 -19.15 -28.44
CA THR A 109 -39.38 -20.21 -29.46
C THR A 109 -39.63 -19.72 -30.89
N PRO A 110 -39.55 -20.56 -31.95
CA PRO A 110 -38.62 -21.64 -32.33
C PRO A 110 -38.07 -21.41 -33.77
N VAL A 111 -37.25 -22.32 -34.34
CA VAL A 111 -37.35 -22.81 -35.75
C VAL A 111 -36.07 -23.55 -36.19
N LYS A 112 -36.26 -24.86 -36.41
CA LYS A 112 -35.70 -25.77 -37.46
C LYS A 112 -34.19 -26.06 -37.57
N LYS A 113 -33.92 -27.38 -37.45
CA LYS A 113 -33.09 -28.27 -38.34
C LYS A 113 -31.59 -27.94 -38.43
N ALA A 114 -30.63 -28.87 -38.47
CA ALA A 114 -30.57 -30.32 -38.66
C ALA A 114 -29.25 -30.81 -38.02
N VAL A 115 -29.27 -31.95 -37.29
CA VAL A 115 -28.65 -33.24 -37.70
C VAL A 115 -27.15 -33.19 -38.05
N SER A 116 -26.30 -33.78 -37.19
CA SER A 116 -25.48 -34.97 -37.50
C SER A 116 -24.29 -35.10 -36.52
N THR A 117 -24.33 -36.15 -35.68
CA THR A 117 -23.38 -37.28 -35.62
C THR A 117 -22.03 -37.01 -34.91
N LYS A 118 -21.83 -37.60 -33.72
CA LYS A 118 -21.02 -38.83 -33.46
C LYS A 118 -19.50 -38.50 -33.51
N LYS A 119 -18.62 -38.81 -32.55
CA LYS A 119 -18.43 -40.07 -31.81
C LYS A 119 -17.24 -39.89 -30.83
N VAL A 120 -17.44 -40.25 -29.56
CA VAL A 120 -16.61 -41.07 -28.64
C VAL A 120 -15.05 -40.96 -28.68
N ALA A 121 -14.48 -40.48 -27.55
CA ALA A 121 -13.36 -40.98 -26.67
C ALA A 121 -12.23 -41.88 -27.25
N PRO A 122 -10.99 -41.99 -26.66
CA PRO A 122 -10.65 -41.84 -25.23
C PRO A 122 -9.24 -41.28 -24.87
N LYS A 123 -8.98 -41.21 -23.55
CA LYS A 123 -7.71 -40.95 -22.83
C LYS A 123 -6.62 -42.00 -23.15
N PRO A 124 -5.31 -41.70 -22.97
CA PRO A 124 -4.67 -42.19 -21.74
C PRO A 124 -3.58 -41.26 -21.12
N LYS A 125 -3.05 -41.74 -19.99
CA LYS A 125 -2.20 -41.11 -18.96
C LYS A 125 -0.69 -41.12 -19.31
N ALA A 126 0.08 -40.16 -18.79
CA ALA A 126 1.42 -40.28 -18.17
C ALA A 126 1.88 -38.88 -17.69
N LYS A 127 1.95 -38.56 -16.39
CA LYS A 127 3.01 -38.77 -15.38
C LYS A 127 4.32 -37.99 -15.66
N VAL A 128 4.83 -37.33 -14.60
CA VAL A 128 6.25 -37.03 -14.26
C VAL A 128 6.70 -35.55 -14.31
N THR A 129 6.73 -34.95 -13.10
CA THR A 129 7.79 -34.14 -12.44
C THR A 129 8.35 -32.82 -13.02
N THR A 130 8.58 -31.89 -12.06
CA THR A 130 9.71 -30.96 -11.91
C THR A 130 10.04 -29.99 -13.05
N ALA A 131 9.96 -28.69 -12.78
CA ALA A 131 11.16 -27.86 -12.59
C ALA A 131 10.78 -26.37 -12.52
N LYS A 132 11.01 -25.81 -11.34
CA LYS A 132 11.51 -24.45 -11.14
C LYS A 132 12.67 -24.22 -12.11
N LYS A 133 12.50 -23.32 -13.09
CA LYS A 133 13.62 -22.86 -13.92
C LYS A 133 13.77 -21.34 -13.79
N ALA A 134 14.92 -21.00 -13.20
CA ALA A 134 15.50 -19.68 -13.16
C ALA A 134 16.35 -19.41 -14.41
N ALA A 135 16.83 -18.16 -14.47
CA ALA A 135 17.98 -17.61 -15.20
C ALA A 135 17.71 -17.18 -16.66
N SER A 136 18.26 -16.08 -17.19
CA SER A 136 19.44 -15.25 -16.84
C SER A 136 19.44 -13.97 -17.75
N PRO A 137 20.50 -13.14 -17.91
CA PRO A 137 21.56 -12.63 -17.02
C PRO A 137 21.68 -11.08 -17.10
N LYS A 138 22.37 -10.42 -16.16
CA LYS A 138 23.20 -9.23 -16.45
C LYS A 138 24.15 -8.96 -15.28
N SER A 139 25.41 -9.28 -15.52
CA SER A 139 26.56 -8.91 -14.71
C SER A 139 26.78 -7.40 -14.77
N THR A 140 26.80 -6.76 -13.62
CA THR A 140 27.81 -5.75 -13.24
C THR A 140 28.15 -5.99 -11.78
N ASP A 141 29.44 -6.04 -11.48
CA ASP A 141 30.10 -6.40 -10.21
C ASP A 141 29.76 -5.48 -9.01
N ALA A 142 28.49 -5.33 -8.67
CA ALA A 142 28.05 -4.65 -7.46
C ALA A 142 27.05 -5.53 -6.73
N LEU A 143 27.50 -6.20 -5.65
CA LEU A 143 26.58 -6.81 -4.70
C LEU A 143 25.56 -5.75 -4.26
N THR A 144 24.27 -6.05 -4.40
CA THR A 144 23.23 -5.10 -3.99
C THR A 144 23.23 -5.00 -2.46
N TYR A 145 22.78 -3.86 -1.92
CA TYR A 145 22.68 -3.67 -0.47
C TYR A 145 21.85 -4.76 0.22
N LYS A 146 20.86 -5.32 -0.49
CA LYS A 146 20.05 -6.44 -0.03
C LYS A 146 20.87 -7.74 0.12
N ASP A 147 21.80 -7.99 -0.78
CA ASP A 147 22.69 -9.16 -0.74
C ASP A 147 23.71 -9.02 0.39
N MET A 148 24.21 -7.80 0.61
CA MET A 148 25.13 -7.47 1.71
C MET A 148 24.46 -7.69 3.07
N ILE A 149 23.19 -7.29 3.22
CA ILE A 149 22.39 -7.58 4.42
C ILE A 149 22.22 -9.08 4.60
N SER A 150 21.89 -9.81 3.54
CA SER A 150 21.65 -11.26 3.61
C SER A 150 22.92 -12.02 4.01
N ASN A 151 24.08 -11.59 3.50
CA ASN A 151 25.39 -12.12 3.90
C ASN A 151 25.71 -11.78 5.36
N GLY A 152 25.43 -10.55 5.80
CA GLY A 152 25.62 -10.13 7.19
C GLY A 152 24.78 -10.94 8.19
N ILE A 153 23.51 -11.23 7.86
CA ILE A 153 22.63 -12.04 8.73
C ILE A 153 23.14 -13.48 8.85
N LYS A 154 23.67 -14.06 7.76
CA LYS A 154 24.25 -15.41 7.77
C LYS A 154 25.54 -15.47 8.58
N ASN A 155 26.39 -14.45 8.47
CA ASN A 155 27.71 -14.43 9.10
C ASN A 155 27.69 -14.05 10.58
N LEU A 156 26.81 -13.12 10.99
CA LEU A 156 26.81 -12.61 12.37
C LEU A 156 26.01 -13.48 13.36
N ASN A 157 25.02 -14.25 12.89
CA ASN A 157 24.16 -15.03 13.80
C ASN A 157 23.54 -16.28 13.14
N ASN A 158 24.29 -16.96 12.27
CA ASN A 158 23.88 -18.20 11.59
C ASN A 158 22.49 -18.12 10.92
N GLY A 159 22.09 -16.95 10.42
CA GLY A 159 20.78 -16.79 9.79
C GLY A 159 19.61 -16.49 10.74
N LYS A 160 19.80 -16.47 12.06
CA LYS A 160 18.76 -16.21 13.07
C LYS A 160 18.45 -14.71 13.27
N GLY A 161 18.99 -13.85 12.41
CA GLY A 161 18.82 -12.40 12.46
C GLY A 161 19.91 -11.70 13.26
N ALA A 162 20.20 -10.45 12.90
CA ALA A 162 21.17 -9.60 13.60
C ALA A 162 20.58 -8.19 13.77
N SER A 163 21.06 -7.45 14.78
CA SER A 163 20.59 -6.09 15.01
C SER A 163 20.89 -5.20 13.80
N ARG A 164 20.05 -4.18 13.57
CA ARG A 164 20.22 -3.26 12.44
C ARG A 164 21.57 -2.52 12.51
N SER A 165 22.03 -2.20 13.72
CA SER A 165 23.34 -1.59 13.95
C SER A 165 24.47 -2.55 13.57
N ALA A 166 24.43 -3.81 14.01
CA ALA A 166 25.44 -4.80 13.68
C ALA A 166 25.53 -5.07 12.16
N LEU A 167 24.39 -5.16 11.48
CA LEU A 167 24.34 -5.30 10.01
C LEU A 167 24.94 -4.09 9.30
N LYS A 168 24.63 -2.87 9.76
CA LYS A 168 25.17 -1.64 9.17
C LYS A 168 26.70 -1.56 9.32
N THR A 169 27.22 -1.89 10.51
CA THR A 169 28.66 -1.94 10.78
C THR A 169 29.34 -3.00 9.92
N PHE A 170 28.82 -4.23 9.90
CA PHE A 170 29.37 -5.32 9.10
C PHE A 170 29.43 -5.00 7.60
N ILE A 171 28.37 -4.41 7.05
CA ILE A 171 28.31 -4.04 5.64
C ILE A 171 29.34 -2.95 5.33
N LYS A 172 29.45 -1.94 6.20
CA LYS A 172 30.43 -0.87 6.06
C LYS A 172 31.85 -1.43 6.05
N ASP A 173 32.19 -2.26 7.04
CA ASP A 173 33.54 -2.78 7.24
C ASP A 173 33.96 -3.78 6.16
N THR A 174 33.04 -4.65 5.74
CA THR A 174 33.36 -5.73 4.79
C THR A 174 33.45 -5.24 3.36
N TYR A 175 32.61 -4.29 2.96
CA TYR A 175 32.44 -3.93 1.55
C TYR A 175 32.80 -2.49 1.20
N PHE A 176 32.75 -1.56 2.15
CA PHE A 176 32.97 -0.14 1.88
C PHE A 176 34.31 0.40 2.42
N GLN A 177 35.02 -0.31 3.30
CA GLN A 177 36.31 0.13 3.85
C GLN A 177 37.55 -0.23 3.00
N LYS A 178 37.45 -1.14 2.02
CA LYS A 178 38.59 -1.59 1.20
C LYS A 178 39.21 -0.51 0.28
N LYS A 179 38.66 0.71 0.24
CA LYS A 179 39.22 1.84 -0.52
C LYS A 179 40.22 2.71 0.26
N THR A 180 40.40 2.49 1.57
CA THR A 180 41.21 3.39 2.40
C THR A 180 42.59 2.84 2.77
N THR A 181 42.90 1.57 2.50
CA THR A 181 44.17 0.95 2.93
C THR A 181 45.25 0.90 1.85
N ILE A 182 44.97 1.26 0.58
CA ILE A 182 45.98 1.34 -0.50
C ILE A 182 46.51 2.78 -0.67
N LYS A 183 46.67 3.53 0.43
CA LYS A 183 47.29 4.87 0.39
C LYS A 183 48.18 5.15 1.60
N GLN A 184 48.81 4.11 2.15
CA GLN A 184 49.83 4.22 3.22
C GLN A 184 51.04 3.29 3.02
N LEU A 185 51.24 2.76 1.82
CA LEU A 185 52.54 2.23 1.39
C LEU A 185 52.77 2.74 -0.04
N HIS A 186 53.53 3.83 -0.14
CA HIS A 186 54.45 4.23 -1.20
C HIS A 186 54.91 5.65 -0.83
#